data_AF-A0A9E5R141-F1
#
_entry.id   AF-A0A9E5R141-F1
#
_cell.length_a   1.000
_cell.length_b   1.000
_cell.length_c   1.000
_cell.angle_alpha   90.00
_cell.angle_beta   90.00
_cell.angle_gamma   90.00
#
_symmetry.space_group_name_H-M   'P 1'
#
loop_
_entity.id
_entity.type
_entity.pdbx_description
1 polymer ?
#
loop_
_entity_poly.entity_id
_entity_poly.type
_entity_poly.pdbx_seq_one_letter_code
_entity_poly.pdbx_strand_id
1 'polypeptide(L)'
;MQGQARPRILGTILPIVMPYAVGASLWIIGSDQLVALIFPSTAETTLAQTLKGLIFVGVTSALLLGLAYHQVHRRVSQERQTQAQDRAYRDLLDTSPDFIARFDRQLRHLFVNRALLETVGLSREQYIGKTNRDLGMPEDQLAIWDPALKQVLRQPSRTT
;
A
#
# COMPACT_ATOMS: atom_id res chain seq x y z
N MET A 1 2.36 3.13 29.67
CA MET A 1 3.41 2.89 28.67
C MET A 1 3.19 1.52 28.03
N GLN A 2 2.99 1.53 26.71
CA GLN A 2 3.31 0.52 25.68
C GLN A 2 2.93 -0.97 25.90
N GLY A 3 1.72 -1.33 25.46
CA GLY A 3 1.40 -2.66 24.93
C GLY A 3 1.65 -2.69 23.42
N GLN A 4 2.84 -3.11 22.98
CA GLN A 4 3.14 -3.27 21.56
C GLN A 4 2.44 -4.53 21.03
N ALA A 5 1.44 -4.33 20.17
CA ALA A 5 0.87 -5.37 19.34
C ALA A 5 1.96 -5.92 18.41
N ARG A 6 2.43 -7.15 18.67
CA ARG A 6 3.29 -7.89 17.74
C ARG A 6 2.59 -7.95 16.38
N PRO A 7 3.21 -7.48 15.29
CA PRO A 7 2.58 -7.54 13.98
C PRO A 7 2.32 -9.02 13.63
N ARG A 8 1.12 -9.33 13.12
CA ARG A 8 0.66 -10.67 12.66
C ARG A 8 1.40 -11.12 11.39
N ILE A 9 2.71 -10.94 11.33
CA ILE A 9 3.59 -11.34 10.22
C ILE A 9 3.42 -12.83 9.94
N LEU A 10 3.27 -13.63 11.00
CA LEU A 10 3.07 -15.08 10.91
C LEU A 10 1.80 -15.44 10.11
N GLY A 11 0.70 -14.68 10.26
CA GLY A 11 -0.55 -14.92 9.55
C GLY A 11 -0.50 -14.55 8.06
N THR A 12 0.40 -13.66 7.66
CA THR A 12 0.59 -13.25 6.26
C THR A 12 1.52 -14.21 5.50
N ILE A 13 2.50 -14.79 6.18
CA ILE A 13 3.51 -15.68 5.57
C ILE A 13 3.00 -17.12 5.46
N LEU A 14 2.24 -17.59 6.45
CA LEU A 14 1.78 -18.98 6.54
C LEU A 14 0.99 -19.49 5.30
N PRO A 15 0.09 -18.71 4.68
CA PRO A 15 -0.65 -19.15 3.49
C PRO A 15 0.24 -19.30 2.24
N ILE A 16 1.41 -18.65 2.22
CA ILE A 16 2.36 -18.69 1.11
C ILE A 16 3.30 -19.89 1.27
N VAL A 17 3.75 -20.15 2.49
CA VAL A 17 4.75 -21.20 2.79
C VAL A 17 4.11 -22.59 2.86
N MET A 18 2.88 -22.72 3.35
CA MET A 18 2.25 -24.03 3.55
C MET A 18 2.04 -24.83 2.25
N PRO A 19 1.52 -24.24 1.14
CA PRO A 19 1.37 -24.98 -0.11
C PRO A 19 2.72 -25.43 -0.68
N TYR A 20 3.76 -24.59 -0.54
CA TYR A 20 5.12 -24.92 -0.94
C TYR A 20 5.67 -26.09 -0.12
N ALA A 21 5.57 -26.03 1.22
CA ALA A 21 6.08 -27.07 2.12
C ALA A 21 5.39 -28.43 1.89
N VAL A 22 4.07 -28.43 1.70
CA VAL A 22 3.29 -29.64 1.40
C VAL A 22 3.67 -30.20 0.04
N GLY A 23 3.69 -29.36 -1.01
CA GLY A 23 4.06 -29.79 -2.36
C GLY A 23 5.48 -30.31 -2.44
N ALA A 24 6.44 -29.64 -1.79
CA ALA A 24 7.83 -30.09 -1.71
C ALA A 24 7.96 -31.42 -0.98
N SER A 25 7.26 -31.61 0.14
CA SER A 25 7.29 -32.85 0.91
C SER A 25 6.71 -34.03 0.13
N LEU A 26 5.55 -33.83 -0.54
CA LEU A 26 4.94 -34.84 -1.42
C LEU A 26 5.83 -35.18 -2.61
N TRP A 27 6.52 -34.18 -3.18
CA TRP A 27 7.44 -34.37 -4.29
C TRP A 27 8.70 -35.17 -3.88
N ILE A 28 9.28 -34.88 -2.72
CA ILE A 28 10.46 -35.58 -2.18
C ILE A 28 10.14 -37.07 -2.03
N ILE A 29 9.05 -37.39 -1.32
CA ILE A 29 8.64 -38.76 -1.00
C ILE A 29 8.23 -39.53 -2.26
N GLY A 30 7.38 -38.94 -3.11
CA GLY A 30 6.86 -39.61 -4.30
C GLY A 30 7.94 -39.91 -5.33
N SER A 31 8.92 -39.01 -5.47
CA SER A 31 9.97 -39.20 -6.46
C SER A 31 11.03 -40.21 -6.03
N ASP A 32 11.30 -40.39 -4.73
CA ASP A 32 12.21 -41.45 -4.26
C ASP A 32 11.63 -42.84 -4.53
N GLN A 33 10.33 -43.01 -4.32
CA GLN A 33 9.64 -44.27 -4.63
C GLN A 33 9.58 -44.56 -6.14
N LEU A 34 9.40 -43.53 -6.97
CA LEU A 34 9.35 -43.69 -8.43
C LEU A 34 10.73 -44.07 -9.01
N VAL A 35 11.81 -43.44 -8.53
CA VAL A 35 13.18 -43.77 -8.98
C VAL A 35 13.55 -45.20 -8.58
N ALA A 36 13.18 -45.63 -7.36
CA ALA A 36 13.40 -46.99 -6.89
C ALA A 36 12.61 -48.06 -7.68
N LEU A 37 11.43 -47.69 -8.21
CA LEU A 37 10.58 -48.59 -8.99
C LEU A 37 11.03 -48.74 -10.45
N ILE A 38 11.59 -47.66 -11.03
CA ILE A 38 11.99 -47.62 -12.46
C ILE A 38 13.44 -48.06 -12.66
N PHE A 39 14.34 -47.82 -11.70
CA PHE A 39 15.77 -48.16 -11.81
C PHE A 39 16.26 -48.97 -10.59
N PRO A 40 16.14 -50.31 -10.61
CA PRO A 40 16.62 -51.18 -9.53
C PRO A 40 18.16 -51.30 -9.44
N SER A 41 18.91 -50.80 -10.45
CA SER A 41 20.37 -50.88 -10.50
C SER A 41 21.04 -49.65 -9.89
N THR A 42 22.07 -49.87 -9.06
CA THR A 42 22.79 -48.83 -8.31
C THR A 42 23.70 -47.94 -9.17
N ALA A 43 24.00 -48.34 -10.41
CA ALA A 43 24.87 -47.57 -11.31
C ALA A 43 24.12 -46.45 -12.07
N GLU A 44 22.80 -46.59 -12.27
CA GLU A 44 21.98 -45.63 -13.03
C GLU A 44 21.27 -44.60 -12.14
N THR A 45 21.24 -44.82 -10.83
CA THR A 45 20.53 -43.98 -9.85
C THR A 45 21.18 -42.61 -9.61
N THR A 46 22.48 -42.44 -9.87
CA THR A 46 23.22 -41.18 -9.61
C THR A 46 22.78 -40.04 -10.57
N LEU A 47 22.61 -40.36 -11.86
CA LEU A 47 22.13 -39.39 -12.86
C LEU A 47 20.67 -39.01 -12.60
N ALA A 48 19.83 -40.01 -12.27
CA ALA A 48 18.42 -39.80 -11.93
C ALA A 48 18.25 -38.89 -10.71
N GLN A 49 19.08 -39.06 -9.68
CA GLN A 49 19.12 -38.22 -8.47
C GLN A 49 19.49 -36.76 -8.80
N THR A 50 20.49 -36.56 -9.67
CA THR A 50 20.92 -35.20 -10.07
C THR A 50 19.86 -34.51 -10.93
N LEU A 51 19.29 -35.23 -11.91
CA LEU A 51 18.21 -34.72 -12.77
C LEU A 51 16.97 -34.35 -11.95
N LYS A 52 16.62 -35.17 -10.95
CA LYS A 52 15.54 -34.89 -9.99
C LYS A 52 15.78 -33.60 -9.21
N GLY A 53 17.00 -33.38 -8.73
CA GLY A 53 17.38 -32.15 -8.03
C GLY A 53 17.23 -30.91 -8.92
N LEU A 54 17.66 -30.99 -10.18
CA LEU A 54 17.52 -29.89 -11.15
C LEU A 54 16.05 -29.59 -11.47
N ILE A 55 15.20 -30.60 -11.61
CA ILE A 55 13.76 -30.42 -11.80
C ILE A 55 13.14 -29.74 -10.57
N PHE A 56 13.51 -30.15 -9.36
CA PHE A 56 13.02 -29.54 -8.13
C PHE A 56 13.41 -28.05 -8.06
N VAL A 57 14.68 -27.72 -8.30
CA VAL A 57 15.13 -26.32 -8.35
C VAL A 57 14.37 -25.55 -9.43
N GLY A 58 14.22 -26.09 -10.63
CA GLY A 58 13.47 -25.44 -11.72
C GLY A 58 12.01 -25.14 -11.36
N VAL A 59 11.28 -26.13 -10.81
CA VAL A 59 9.88 -25.98 -10.41
C VAL A 59 9.75 -24.98 -9.26
N THR A 60 10.60 -25.08 -8.24
CA THR A 60 10.57 -24.19 -7.08
C THR A 60 10.95 -22.76 -7.47
N SER A 61 11.97 -22.56 -8.31
CA SER A 61 12.31 -21.25 -8.87
C SER A 61 11.17 -20.67 -9.70
N ALA A 62 10.53 -21.46 -10.56
CA ALA A 62 9.39 -20.99 -11.36
C ALA A 62 8.20 -20.57 -10.48
N LEU A 63 7.89 -21.35 -9.44
CA LEU A 63 6.84 -21.01 -8.47
C LEU A 63 7.17 -19.72 -7.72
N LEU A 64 8.40 -19.59 -7.21
CA LEU A 64 8.84 -18.39 -6.50
C LEU A 64 8.79 -17.14 -7.38
N LEU A 65 9.23 -17.26 -8.65
CA LEU A 65 9.14 -16.18 -9.63
C LEU A 65 7.69 -15.78 -9.90
N GLY A 66 6.80 -16.75 -10.07
CA GLY A 66 5.36 -16.49 -10.26
C GLY A 66 4.73 -15.76 -9.07
N LEU A 67 5.05 -16.18 -7.85
CA LEU A 67 4.57 -15.53 -6.63
C LEU A 67 5.14 -14.13 -6.45
N ALA A 68 6.44 -13.96 -6.67
CA ALA A 68 7.11 -12.66 -6.59
C ALA A 68 6.53 -11.69 -7.63
N TYR A 69 6.36 -12.14 -8.87
CA TYR A 69 5.75 -11.35 -9.94
C TYR A 69 4.32 -10.95 -9.58
N HIS A 70 3.50 -11.88 -9.11
CA HIS A 70 2.11 -11.61 -8.69
C HIS A 70 2.04 -10.61 -7.55
N GLN A 71 2.92 -10.73 -6.56
CA GLN A 71 2.96 -9.82 -5.42
C GLN A 71 3.35 -8.40 -5.84
N VAL A 72 4.36 -8.25 -6.69
CA VAL A 72 4.77 -6.94 -7.23
C VAL A 72 3.65 -6.33 -8.06
N HIS A 73 3.04 -7.11 -8.95
CA HIS A 73 1.95 -6.62 -9.80
C HIS A 73 0.76 -6.13 -8.97
N ARG A 74 0.38 -6.85 -7.91
CA ARG A 74 -0.67 -6.40 -6.98
C ARG A 74 -0.36 -5.06 -6.33
N ARG A 75 0.86 -4.87 -5.83
CA ARG A 75 1.27 -3.61 -5.20
C ARG A 75 1.19 -2.44 -6.18
N VAL A 76 1.74 -2.61 -7.37
CA VAL A 76 1.71 -1.58 -8.42
C VAL A 76 0.27 -1.24 -8.82
N SER A 77 -0.61 -2.23 -8.95
CA SER A 77 -2.01 -1.97 -9.26
C SER A 77 -2.75 -1.21 -8.16
N GLN A 78 -2.49 -1.53 -6.89
CA GLN A 78 -3.08 -0.84 -5.75
C GLN A 78 -2.62 0.61 -5.68
N GLU A 79 -1.31 0.85 -5.81
CA GLU A 79 -0.74 2.19 -5.82
C GLU A 79 -1.31 3.03 -6.97
N ARG A 80 -1.43 2.47 -8.18
CA ARG A 80 -2.03 3.16 -9.33
C ARG A 80 -3.50 3.49 -9.08
N GLN A 81 -4.25 2.60 -8.47
CA GLN A 81 -5.67 2.84 -8.18
C GLN A 81 -5.84 3.92 -7.11
N THR A 82 -5.03 3.90 -6.03
CA THR A 82 -5.02 4.97 -5.03
C THR A 82 -4.64 6.31 -5.66
N GLN A 83 -3.59 6.36 -6.48
CA GLN A 83 -3.19 7.59 -7.17
C GLN A 83 -4.26 8.10 -8.14
N ALA A 84 -4.95 7.21 -8.85
CA ALA A 84 -6.03 7.58 -9.75
C ALA A 84 -7.23 8.13 -8.98
N GLN A 85 -7.59 7.52 -7.84
CA GLN A 85 -8.64 8.02 -6.96
C GLN A 85 -8.28 9.39 -6.37
N ASP A 86 -7.05 9.57 -5.88
CA ASP A 86 -6.58 10.85 -5.35
C ASP A 86 -6.63 11.97 -6.40
N ARG A 87 -6.24 11.67 -7.65
CA ARG A 87 -6.35 12.62 -8.77
C ARG A 87 -7.80 12.94 -9.09
N ALA A 88 -8.64 11.93 -9.27
CA ALA A 88 -10.06 12.14 -9.58
C ALA A 88 -10.75 12.95 -8.47
N TYR A 89 -10.44 12.69 -7.20
CA TYR A 89 -10.96 13.47 -6.08
C TYR A 89 -10.51 14.92 -6.14
N ARG A 90 -9.22 15.18 -6.41
CA ARG A 90 -8.70 16.56 -6.58
C ARG A 90 -9.36 17.27 -7.75
N ASP A 91 -9.49 16.61 -8.89
CA ASP A 91 -10.11 17.17 -10.09
C ASP A 91 -11.57 17.56 -9.80
N LEU A 92 -12.33 16.69 -9.12
CA LEU A 92 -13.70 17.00 -8.70
C LEU A 92 -13.75 18.25 -7.81
N LEU A 93 -12.87 18.34 -6.80
CA LEU A 93 -12.81 19.52 -5.93
C LEU A 93 -12.40 20.80 -6.69
N ASP A 94 -11.51 20.69 -7.67
CA ASP A 94 -11.04 21.81 -8.50
C ASP A 94 -12.07 22.26 -9.57
N THR A 95 -13.05 21.41 -9.88
CA THR A 95 -14.22 21.81 -10.70
C THR A 95 -15.34 22.47 -9.89
N SER A 96 -15.32 22.35 -8.56
CA SER A 96 -16.33 22.98 -7.71
C SER A 96 -16.18 24.51 -7.70
N PRO A 97 -17.27 25.28 -7.84
CA PRO A 97 -17.24 26.73 -7.70
C PRO A 97 -17.11 27.18 -6.24
N ASP A 98 -17.40 26.30 -5.27
CA ASP A 98 -17.31 26.62 -3.85
C ASP A 98 -15.86 26.67 -3.37
N PHE A 99 -15.58 27.51 -2.37
CA PHE A 99 -14.25 27.55 -1.75
C PHE A 99 -14.06 26.39 -0.80
N ILE A 100 -13.13 25.51 -1.14
CA ILE A 100 -12.85 24.30 -0.37
C ILE A 100 -11.41 24.35 0.12
N ALA A 101 -11.23 24.30 1.43
CA ALA A 101 -9.95 24.23 2.09
C ALA A 101 -9.93 23.11 3.15
N ARG A 102 -8.79 22.45 3.31
CA ARG A 102 -8.54 21.47 4.37
C ARG A 102 -7.43 21.99 5.26
N PHE A 103 -7.61 21.87 6.58
CA PHE A 103 -6.68 22.37 7.57
C PHE A 103 -6.07 21.22 8.39
N ASP A 104 -4.85 21.43 8.90
CA ASP A 104 -4.30 20.62 9.99
C ASP A 104 -4.79 21.11 11.37
N ARG A 105 -4.31 20.47 12.45
CA ARG A 105 -4.67 20.84 13.83
C ARG A 105 -4.14 22.21 14.26
N GLN A 106 -3.17 22.76 13.53
CA GLN A 106 -2.56 24.06 13.74
C GLN A 106 -3.15 25.13 12.81
N LEU A 107 -4.25 24.83 12.12
CA LEU A 107 -4.91 25.71 11.14
C LEU A 107 -4.04 26.05 9.92
N ARG A 108 -3.06 25.21 9.59
CA ARG A 108 -2.31 25.32 8.34
C ARG A 108 -3.10 24.68 7.21
N HIS A 109 -3.14 25.34 6.06
CA HIS A 109 -3.80 24.81 4.86
C HIS A 109 -3.07 23.58 4.32
N LEU A 110 -3.72 22.42 4.33
CA LEU A 110 -3.27 21.16 3.74
C LEU A 110 -3.73 20.96 2.30
N PHE A 111 -4.86 21.55 1.95
CA PHE A 111 -5.43 21.51 0.60
C PHE A 111 -6.28 22.74 0.40
N VAL A 112 -6.27 23.26 -0.82
CA VAL A 112 -7.22 24.26 -1.32
C VAL A 112 -7.59 23.90 -2.75
N ASN A 113 -8.84 24.16 -3.15
CA ASN A 113 -9.25 23.96 -4.53
C ASN A 113 -8.92 25.17 -5.42
N ARG A 114 -9.00 24.97 -6.73
CA ARG A 114 -8.70 26.00 -7.75
C ARG A 114 -9.52 27.28 -7.57
N ALA A 115 -10.83 27.17 -7.30
CA ALA A 115 -11.71 28.33 -7.16
C ALA A 115 -11.23 29.33 -6.07
N LEU A 116 -10.72 28.80 -4.95
CA LEU A 116 -10.17 29.63 -3.87
C LEU A 116 -8.86 30.32 -4.31
N LEU A 117 -7.96 29.60 -4.98
CA LEU A 117 -6.68 30.15 -5.45
C LEU A 117 -6.89 31.27 -6.48
N GLU A 118 -7.82 31.09 -7.42
CA GLU A 118 -8.17 32.09 -8.43
C GLU A 118 -8.75 33.36 -7.80
N THR A 119 -9.55 33.21 -6.73
CA THR A 119 -10.14 34.35 -6.01
C THR A 119 -9.10 35.14 -5.22
N VAL A 120 -8.17 34.45 -4.54
CA VAL A 120 -7.15 35.09 -3.71
C VAL A 120 -5.95 35.57 -4.55
N GLY A 121 -5.76 35.04 -5.76
CA GLY A 121 -4.68 35.42 -6.67
C GLY A 121 -3.30 34.90 -6.26
N LEU A 122 -3.24 33.84 -5.46
CA LEU A 122 -2.00 33.21 -5.00
C LEU A 122 -1.80 31.85 -5.64
N SER A 123 -0.54 31.46 -5.82
CA SER A 123 -0.21 30.08 -6.22
C SER A 123 -0.44 29.10 -5.07
N ARG A 124 -0.64 27.82 -5.41
CA ARG A 124 -0.83 26.75 -4.42
C ARG A 124 0.37 26.65 -3.48
N GLU A 125 1.59 26.81 -4.01
CA GLU A 125 2.85 26.72 -3.26
C GLU A 125 2.99 27.85 -2.24
N GLN A 126 2.44 29.03 -2.51
CA GLN A 126 2.42 30.15 -1.58
C GLN A 126 1.36 29.98 -0.49
N TYR A 127 0.29 29.22 -0.77
CA TYR A 127 -0.86 29.08 0.11
C TYR A 127 -0.74 27.89 1.08
N ILE A 128 -0.26 26.74 0.60
CA ILE A 128 -0.17 25.51 1.38
C ILE A 128 0.83 25.63 2.53
N GLY A 129 0.48 25.10 3.70
CA GLY A 129 1.29 25.12 4.93
C GLY A 129 1.24 26.44 5.70
N LYS A 130 0.61 27.48 5.14
CA LYS A 130 0.38 28.77 5.80
C LYS A 130 -0.90 28.75 6.62
N THR A 131 -0.95 29.57 7.65
CA THR A 131 -2.19 29.88 8.38
C THR A 131 -2.92 31.05 7.72
N ASN A 132 -4.20 31.26 8.04
CA ASN A 132 -4.93 32.45 7.56
C ASN A 132 -4.24 33.76 7.95
N ARG A 133 -3.59 33.80 9.12
CA ARG A 133 -2.80 34.96 9.56
C ARG A 133 -1.57 35.18 8.69
N ASP A 134 -0.83 34.13 8.34
CA ASP A 134 0.34 34.23 7.46
C ASP A 134 -0.03 34.72 6.04
N LEU A 135 -1.28 34.50 5.63
CA LEU A 135 -1.82 34.94 4.35
C LEU A 135 -2.42 36.36 4.40
N GLY A 136 -2.30 37.05 5.53
CA GLY A 136 -2.73 38.44 5.67
C GLY A 136 -4.24 38.63 5.84
N MET A 137 -4.96 37.58 6.29
CA MET A 137 -6.38 37.71 6.61
C MET A 137 -6.59 38.76 7.73
N PRO A 138 -7.54 39.69 7.59
CA PRO A 138 -7.82 40.71 8.62
C PRO A 138 -8.11 40.12 10.01
N GLU A 139 -7.66 40.78 11.08
CA GLU A 139 -7.79 40.27 12.46
C GLU A 139 -9.25 40.12 12.93
N ASP A 140 -10.17 40.96 12.42
CA ASP A 140 -11.61 40.82 12.66
C ASP A 140 -12.16 39.51 12.09
N GLN A 141 -11.68 39.09 10.92
CA GLN A 141 -12.05 37.81 10.34
C GLN A 141 -11.37 36.64 11.06
N LEU A 142 -10.09 36.76 11.42
CA LEU A 142 -9.37 35.75 12.19
C LEU A 142 -10.06 35.46 13.53
N ALA A 143 -10.56 36.50 14.22
CA ALA A 143 -11.29 36.38 15.46
C ALA A 143 -12.58 35.54 15.35
N ILE A 144 -13.16 35.47 14.14
CA ILE A 144 -14.36 34.67 13.86
C ILE A 144 -13.99 33.26 13.39
N TRP A 145 -13.08 33.15 12.42
CA TRP A 145 -12.77 31.89 11.75
C TRP A 145 -11.93 30.94 12.60
N ASP A 146 -10.91 31.42 13.31
CA ASP A 146 -10.00 30.55 14.07
C ASP A 146 -10.73 29.75 15.17
N PRO A 147 -11.60 30.36 16.00
CA PRO A 147 -12.36 29.60 16.99
C PRO A 147 -13.32 28.60 16.35
N ALA A 148 -14.01 28.98 15.28
CA ALA A 148 -14.95 28.11 14.57
C ALA A 148 -14.25 26.89 13.97
N LEU A 149 -13.12 27.10 13.28
CA LEU A 149 -12.30 26.01 12.72
C LEU A 149 -11.76 25.10 13.82
N LYS A 150 -11.25 25.65 14.94
CA LYS A 150 -10.78 24.86 16.09
C LYS A 150 -11.91 24.04 16.72
N GLN A 151 -13.13 24.57 16.77
CA GLN A 151 -14.29 23.84 17.28
C GLN A 151 -14.66 22.67 16.37
N VAL A 152 -14.72 22.88 15.06
CA VAL A 152 -15.01 21.82 14.08
C VAL A 152 -13.93 20.73 14.12
N LEU A 153 -12.66 21.10 14.18
CA LEU A 153 -11.53 20.15 14.25
C LEU A 153 -11.49 19.35 15.56
N ARG A 154 -12.11 19.84 16.64
CA ARG A 154 -12.26 19.12 17.90
C ARG A 154 -13.38 18.09 17.88
N GLN A 155 -14.34 18.23 16.97
CA GLN A 155 -15.37 17.21 16.80
C GLN A 155 -14.74 16.00 16.09
N PRO A 156 -14.86 14.78 16.63
CA PRO A 156 -14.43 13.60 15.91
C PRO A 156 -15.24 13.55 14.60
N SER A 157 -14.54 13.57 13.47
CA SER A 157 -15.15 13.43 12.15
C SER A 157 -16.06 12.20 12.18
N ARG A 158 -17.37 12.42 12.08
CA ARG A 158 -18.35 11.34 11.85
C ARG A 158 -18.13 10.82 10.43
N THR A 159 -17.12 9.97 10.28
CA THR A 159 -16.93 9.17 9.09
C THR A 159 -17.98 8.07 9.18
N THR A 160 -19.07 8.25 8.43
CA THR A 160 -20.08 7.22 8.19
C THR A 160 -19.65 6.41 6.98
#